data_AF-L8GUL5-F1
#
_entry.id   AF-L8GUL5-F1
#
_cell.length_a   1.000
_cell.length_b   1.000
_cell.length_c   1.000
_cell.angle_alpha   90.00
_cell.angle_beta   90.00
_cell.angle_gamma   90.00
#
_symmetry.space_group_name_H-M   'P 1'
#
loop_
_entity.id
_entity.type
_entity.pdbx_description
1 polymer ?
#
loop_
_entity_poly.entity_id
_entity_poly.type
_entity_poly.pdbx_seq_one_letter_code
_entity_poly.pdbx_strand_id
1 'polypeptide(L)'
;PNGDASVNYEIAVAKTSPTQGEEGNLIPESSPATPAATQVRLINGNGVVVTQSAQLNGSLVVERDALTLWQPGKPYLYTLEVTADDDVYHLRSVGIRTIKVSGAQFLINGKPFYFHGVDKHEGVGERDSDIRGKGVDDVIVVKDYNMLQWLNVSAYRTSHYPYAPQFYDMADERGIVIIDECPAVGLAEASYFNPTTLAHHKQVMYEMIRRDKNHPSVVMWNVANEPRSDMHVAYNYFKEVAAYTRETDPTRRPITLVNNVDYTGQTCAEFFDVVCINRYYAWYSDSGQLEVIPYQLDTDLQGFWAKYQKPIIVSEYGADTVPGLHHDPAFMFTEDFQVEFLKQYHKVFDQYIGKFLIGELVWNFADFRTGQSPTRVGATNLKGVLTRQREPKAAAYTLKERYSHLKKSLPALGHSSPLHNTKPDILLA
;
A
#
# COMPACT_ATOMS: atom_id res chain seq x y z
N PRO A 1 -1.02 -13.58 -17.93
CA PRO A 1 -2.45 -13.77 -18.30
C PRO A 1 -2.71 -14.98 -19.21
N ASN A 2 -1.75 -15.38 -20.06
CA ASN A 2 -2.01 -16.37 -21.13
C ASN A 2 -1.29 -17.73 -20.93
N GLY A 3 -0.79 -18.03 -19.73
CA GLY A 3 -0.07 -19.27 -19.45
C GLY A 3 -0.21 -19.70 -18.00
N ASP A 4 0.47 -20.77 -17.64
CA ASP A 4 0.47 -21.35 -16.29
C ASP A 4 1.08 -20.37 -15.28
N ALA A 5 0.75 -20.59 -14.01
CA ALA A 5 1.32 -19.83 -12.91
C ALA A 5 2.24 -20.73 -12.07
N SER A 6 3.38 -20.16 -11.66
CA SER A 6 4.33 -20.81 -10.76
C SER A 6 4.23 -20.16 -9.39
N VAL A 7 3.92 -20.95 -8.36
CA VAL A 7 3.96 -20.53 -6.96
C VAL A 7 5.24 -21.10 -6.34
N ASN A 8 6.26 -20.24 -6.24
CA ASN A 8 7.52 -20.61 -5.61
C ASN A 8 7.38 -20.55 -4.10
N TYR A 9 7.89 -21.55 -3.40
CA TYR A 9 7.82 -21.64 -1.95
C TYR A 9 9.13 -22.16 -1.36
N GLU A 10 9.41 -21.70 -0.15
CA GLU A 10 10.53 -22.14 0.67
C GLU A 10 10.03 -22.22 2.11
N ILE A 11 10.08 -23.41 2.69
CA ILE A 11 9.56 -23.70 4.03
C ILE A 11 10.75 -24.03 4.92
N ALA A 12 10.96 -23.23 5.96
CA ALA A 12 11.90 -23.52 7.01
C ALA A 12 11.19 -24.27 8.15
N VAL A 13 11.68 -25.45 8.51
CA VAL A 13 11.18 -26.25 9.64
C VAL A 13 12.18 -26.15 10.78
N ALA A 14 11.71 -25.79 11.96
CA ALA A 14 12.52 -25.73 13.17
C ALA A 14 11.85 -26.53 14.29
N LYS A 15 12.65 -27.29 15.05
CA LYS A 15 12.19 -27.90 16.29
C LYS A 15 12.35 -26.88 17.41
N THR A 16 11.27 -26.60 18.11
CA THR A 16 11.31 -25.82 19.36
C THR A 16 11.37 -26.78 20.53
N SER A 17 12.35 -26.59 21.40
CA SER A 17 12.41 -27.29 22.69
C SER A 17 12.43 -26.25 23.81
N PRO A 18 11.62 -26.41 24.87
CA PRO A 18 11.69 -25.53 26.01
C PRO A 18 12.99 -25.83 26.79
N THR A 19 13.91 -24.87 26.88
CA THR A 19 15.07 -24.93 27.78
C THR A 19 14.85 -24.04 28.99
N GLN A 20 15.21 -24.50 30.19
CA GLN A 20 15.17 -23.67 31.40
C GLN A 20 16.28 -22.62 31.34
N GLY A 21 15.90 -21.34 31.29
CA GLY A 21 16.82 -20.22 31.48
C GLY A 21 17.29 -20.11 32.94
N GLU A 22 18.34 -19.32 33.18
CA GLU A 22 18.97 -19.13 34.49
C GLU A 22 18.01 -18.58 35.58
N GLU A 23 16.84 -18.04 35.19
CA GLU A 23 15.79 -17.54 36.09
C GLU A 23 14.52 -18.43 36.14
N GLY A 24 14.56 -19.65 35.60
CA GLY A 24 13.40 -20.57 35.62
C GLY A 24 12.33 -20.29 34.55
N ASN A 25 12.55 -19.32 33.66
CA ASN A 25 11.73 -19.10 32.48
C ASN A 25 12.12 -20.09 31.36
N LEU A 26 11.14 -20.73 30.73
CA LEU A 26 11.36 -21.54 29.53
C LEU A 26 11.67 -20.61 28.35
N ILE A 27 12.89 -20.68 27.82
CA ILE A 27 13.25 -19.97 26.59
C ILE A 27 13.13 -20.98 25.44
N PRO A 28 12.41 -20.67 24.36
CA PRO A 28 12.37 -21.55 23.20
C PRO A 28 13.72 -21.45 22.45
N GLU A 29 14.52 -22.50 22.49
CA GLU A 29 15.61 -22.70 21.53
C GLU A 29 15.06 -23.38 20.28
N SER A 30 15.32 -22.78 19.11
CA SER A 30 14.94 -23.33 17.81
C SER A 30 16.18 -23.83 17.08
N SER A 31 16.21 -25.11 16.71
CA SER A 31 17.24 -25.68 15.82
C SER A 31 16.62 -26.10 14.48
N PRO A 32 17.35 -25.95 13.35
CA PRO A 32 16.89 -26.43 12.05
C PRO A 32 16.62 -27.92 12.11
N ALA A 33 15.49 -28.36 11.55
CA ALA A 33 15.11 -29.77 11.52
C ALA A 33 14.69 -30.20 10.11
N THR A 34 15.01 -31.44 9.77
CA THR A 34 14.52 -32.08 8.55
C THR A 34 13.40 -33.06 8.94
N PRO A 35 12.14 -32.79 8.57
CA PRO A 35 11.05 -33.73 8.82
C PRO A 35 11.23 -35.02 8.01
N ALA A 36 10.71 -36.13 8.52
CA ALA A 36 10.76 -37.43 7.86
C ALA A 36 9.72 -37.54 6.74
N ALA A 37 8.56 -36.88 6.91
CA ALA A 37 7.52 -36.76 5.89
C ALA A 37 7.19 -35.29 5.62
N THR A 38 7.04 -34.93 4.34
CA THR A 38 6.59 -33.60 3.94
C THR A 38 5.60 -33.69 2.80
N GLN A 39 4.53 -32.90 2.91
CA GLN A 39 3.63 -32.64 1.80
C GLN A 39 3.29 -31.16 1.74
N VAL A 40 3.37 -30.58 0.56
CA VAL A 40 2.94 -29.21 0.28
C VAL A 40 1.81 -29.27 -0.74
N ARG A 41 0.65 -28.71 -0.40
CA ARG A 41 -0.55 -28.72 -1.26
C ARG A 41 -1.02 -27.29 -1.48
N LEU A 42 -1.29 -26.93 -2.73
CA LEU A 42 -2.05 -25.73 -3.03
C LEU A 42 -3.51 -26.13 -3.25
N ILE A 43 -4.40 -25.52 -2.47
CA ILE A 43 -5.82 -25.86 -2.39
C ILE A 43 -6.63 -24.64 -2.86
N ASN A 44 -7.59 -24.86 -3.75
CA ASN A 44 -8.45 -23.79 -4.25
C ASN A 44 -9.59 -23.45 -3.27
N GLY A 45 -10.37 -22.40 -3.56
CA GLY A 45 -11.47 -21.95 -2.69
C GLY A 45 -12.60 -22.97 -2.45
N ASN A 46 -12.65 -24.05 -3.22
CA ASN A 46 -13.61 -25.15 -3.07
C ASN A 46 -13.04 -26.34 -2.29
N GLY A 47 -11.81 -26.25 -1.77
CA GLY A 47 -11.15 -27.33 -1.05
C GLY A 47 -10.49 -28.39 -1.94
N VAL A 48 -10.37 -28.14 -3.25
CA VAL A 48 -9.73 -29.08 -4.19
C VAL A 48 -8.24 -28.78 -4.30
N VAL A 49 -7.41 -29.80 -4.15
CA VAL A 49 -5.96 -29.71 -4.37
C VAL A 49 -5.70 -29.47 -5.86
N VAL A 50 -5.13 -28.32 -6.20
CA VAL A 50 -4.79 -27.96 -7.60
C VAL A 50 -3.41 -28.44 -8.01
N THR A 51 -2.47 -28.50 -7.06
CA THR A 51 -1.11 -29.00 -7.29
C THR A 51 -0.44 -29.31 -5.95
N GLN A 52 0.59 -30.16 -5.96
CA GLN A 52 1.27 -30.61 -4.75
C GLN A 52 2.73 -30.99 -5.00
N SER A 53 3.51 -31.02 -3.92
CA SER A 53 4.91 -31.44 -3.91
C SER A 53 5.24 -32.16 -2.60
N ALA A 54 6.29 -32.99 -2.62
CA ALA A 54 6.85 -33.64 -1.44
C ALA A 54 8.14 -32.96 -0.93
N GLN A 55 8.51 -31.81 -1.49
CA GLN A 55 9.70 -31.05 -1.13
C GLN A 55 9.32 -29.80 -0.34
N LEU A 56 10.13 -29.43 0.67
CA LEU A 56 9.96 -28.19 1.46
C LEU A 56 10.38 -26.92 0.71
N ASN A 57 11.09 -27.06 -0.40
CA ASN A 57 11.43 -25.99 -1.31
C ASN A 57 11.07 -26.40 -2.74
N GLY A 58 10.65 -25.44 -3.56
CA GLY A 58 10.35 -25.72 -4.95
C GLY A 58 9.33 -24.76 -5.54
N SER A 59 8.69 -25.25 -6.61
CA SER A 59 7.64 -24.53 -7.31
C SER A 59 6.43 -25.44 -7.52
N LEU A 60 5.26 -24.90 -7.23
CA LEU A 60 3.97 -25.48 -7.56
C LEU A 60 3.44 -24.84 -8.84
N VAL A 61 3.27 -25.63 -9.89
CA VAL A 61 2.69 -25.18 -11.15
C VAL A 61 1.17 -25.31 -11.09
N VAL A 62 0.47 -24.21 -11.34
CA VAL A 62 -0.99 -24.15 -11.51
C VAL A 62 -1.27 -23.98 -12.98
N GLU A 63 -1.81 -25.05 -13.58
CA GLU A 63 -2.22 -25.08 -14.97
C GLU A 63 -3.27 -24.00 -15.26
N ARG A 64 -3.18 -23.41 -16.46
CA ARG A 64 -4.06 -22.33 -16.90
C ARG A 64 -5.56 -22.60 -16.65
N ASP A 65 -6.03 -23.82 -16.91
CA ASP A 65 -7.46 -24.16 -16.79
C ASP A 65 -7.95 -24.21 -15.33
N ALA A 66 -7.04 -24.35 -14.36
CA ALA A 66 -7.32 -24.32 -12.93
C ALA A 66 -6.94 -22.98 -12.26
N LEU A 67 -6.38 -22.04 -13.03
CA LEU A 67 -5.87 -20.77 -12.53
C LEU A 67 -6.97 -19.71 -12.40
N THR A 68 -7.16 -19.20 -11.18
CA THR A 68 -7.98 -18.02 -10.91
C THR A 68 -7.10 -16.95 -10.27
N LEU A 69 -7.04 -15.77 -10.89
CA LEU A 69 -6.19 -14.68 -10.43
C LEU A 69 -6.85 -13.91 -9.28
N TRP A 70 -6.04 -13.53 -8.29
CA TRP A 70 -6.41 -12.48 -7.36
C TRP A 70 -6.54 -11.15 -8.11
N GLN A 71 -7.66 -10.48 -7.91
CA GLN A 71 -7.97 -9.20 -8.56
C GLN A 71 -8.49 -8.20 -7.53
N PRO A 72 -8.07 -6.91 -7.61
CA PRO A 72 -8.69 -5.85 -6.83
C PRO A 72 -10.22 -5.86 -6.96
N GLY A 73 -10.92 -5.81 -5.83
CA GLY A 73 -12.38 -5.90 -5.72
C GLY A 73 -13.01 -7.26 -6.07
N LYS A 74 -12.24 -8.22 -6.59
CA LYS A 74 -12.66 -9.61 -6.86
C LYS A 74 -11.53 -10.57 -6.44
N PRO A 75 -11.19 -10.61 -5.15
CA PRO A 75 -10.06 -11.40 -4.68
C PRO A 75 -10.37 -12.89 -4.83
N TYR A 76 -9.36 -13.65 -5.24
CA TYR A 76 -9.39 -15.11 -5.20
C TYR A 76 -8.15 -15.57 -4.45
N LEU A 77 -8.35 -16.36 -3.39
CA LEU A 77 -7.30 -16.84 -2.52
C LEU A 77 -7.27 -18.37 -2.55
N TYR A 78 -6.08 -18.90 -2.72
CA TYR A 78 -5.74 -20.29 -2.49
C TYR A 78 -5.23 -20.46 -1.06
N THR A 79 -5.31 -21.69 -0.56
CA THR A 79 -4.64 -22.09 0.68
C THR A 79 -3.42 -22.93 0.34
N LEU A 80 -2.24 -22.50 0.78
CA LEU A 80 -1.05 -23.35 0.80
C LEU A 80 -1.04 -24.10 2.13
N GLU A 81 -1.17 -25.42 2.04
CA GLU A 81 -1.07 -26.30 3.18
C GLU A 81 0.29 -26.99 3.19
N VAL A 82 0.92 -27.01 4.34
CA VAL A 82 2.20 -27.67 4.59
C VAL A 82 2.00 -28.70 5.69
N THR A 83 2.23 -29.96 5.36
CA THR A 83 2.33 -31.06 6.31
C THR A 83 3.80 -31.37 6.53
N ALA A 84 4.26 -31.36 7.77
CA ALA A 84 5.60 -31.77 8.17
C ALA A 84 5.48 -32.73 9.35
N ASP A 85 5.79 -34.02 9.11
CA ASP A 85 5.49 -35.11 10.04
C ASP A 85 4.01 -35.12 10.46
N ASP A 86 3.70 -34.91 11.74
CA ASP A 86 2.33 -34.87 12.27
C ASP A 86 1.69 -33.47 12.27
N ASP A 87 2.48 -32.42 12.00
CA ASP A 87 2.01 -31.03 12.02
C ASP A 87 1.45 -30.61 10.65
N VAL A 88 0.35 -29.85 10.68
CA VAL A 88 -0.27 -29.26 9.49
C VAL A 88 -0.44 -27.75 9.67
N TYR A 89 0.10 -26.99 8.74
CA TYR A 89 0.04 -25.53 8.70
C TYR A 89 -0.71 -25.05 7.45
N HIS A 90 -1.49 -23.97 7.59
CA HIS A 90 -2.24 -23.37 6.48
C HIS A 90 -1.89 -21.89 6.32
N LEU A 91 -1.41 -21.52 5.15
CA LEU A 91 -1.37 -20.13 4.69
C LEU A 91 -2.57 -19.89 3.77
N ARG A 92 -3.60 -19.21 4.28
CA ARG A 92 -4.91 -19.06 3.62
C ARG A 92 -4.99 -17.92 2.60
N SER A 93 -3.97 -17.06 2.56
CA SER A 93 -3.97 -15.81 1.78
C SER A 93 -3.07 -15.87 0.54
N VAL A 94 -3.04 -17.01 -0.17
CA VAL A 94 -2.21 -17.13 -1.38
C VAL A 94 -2.97 -16.62 -2.61
N GLY A 95 -2.68 -15.40 -3.03
CA GLY A 95 -3.26 -14.81 -4.25
C GLY A 95 -2.28 -14.75 -5.42
N ILE A 96 -2.66 -15.31 -6.56
CA ILE A 96 -1.84 -15.29 -7.78
C ILE A 96 -2.21 -14.06 -8.61
N ARG A 97 -1.24 -13.18 -8.89
CA ARG A 97 -1.42 -12.01 -9.75
C ARG A 97 -0.11 -11.63 -10.44
N THR A 98 -0.18 -10.77 -11.44
CA THR A 98 1.00 -10.07 -11.98
C THR A 98 0.94 -8.58 -11.68
N ILE A 99 2.09 -7.97 -11.41
CA ILE A 99 2.25 -6.52 -11.26
C ILE A 99 3.31 -6.07 -12.26
N LYS A 100 3.06 -4.95 -12.95
CA LYS A 100 4.04 -4.35 -13.86
C LYS A 100 3.84 -2.84 -13.94
N VAL A 101 4.91 -2.07 -13.86
CA VAL A 101 4.92 -0.68 -14.32
C VAL A 101 5.39 -0.67 -15.78
N SER A 102 4.63 -0.01 -16.65
CA SER A 102 4.91 0.05 -18.09
C SER A 102 4.60 1.43 -18.63
N GLY A 103 5.65 2.20 -18.96
CA GLY A 103 5.49 3.60 -19.34
C GLY A 103 4.78 4.37 -18.22
N ALA A 104 3.68 5.03 -18.55
CA ALA A 104 2.89 5.85 -17.63
C ALA A 104 1.83 5.07 -16.83
N GLN A 105 1.84 3.73 -16.87
CA GLN A 105 0.77 2.90 -16.31
C GLN A 105 1.28 1.92 -15.26
N PHE A 106 0.46 1.72 -14.22
CA PHE A 106 0.58 0.61 -13.29
C PHE A 106 -0.42 -0.49 -13.69
N LEU A 107 0.06 -1.70 -13.89
CA LEU A 107 -0.73 -2.82 -14.40
C LEU A 107 -0.86 -3.91 -13.34
N ILE A 108 -2.09 -4.34 -13.08
CA ILE A 108 -2.38 -5.57 -12.33
C ILE A 108 -3.04 -6.55 -13.29
N ASN A 109 -2.47 -7.76 -13.40
CA ASN A 109 -2.93 -8.79 -14.35
C ASN A 109 -2.98 -8.29 -15.82
N GLY A 110 -2.05 -7.40 -16.18
CA GLY A 110 -1.94 -6.80 -17.52
C GLY A 110 -2.95 -5.68 -17.82
N LYS A 111 -3.74 -5.24 -16.83
CA LYS A 111 -4.73 -4.18 -16.99
C LYS A 111 -4.35 -2.94 -16.17
N PRO A 112 -4.56 -1.72 -16.69
CA PRO A 112 -4.34 -0.50 -15.93
C PRO A 112 -5.12 -0.49 -14.61
N PHE A 113 -4.44 -0.14 -13.53
CA PHE A 113 -5.01 0.04 -12.21
C PHE A 113 -4.81 1.49 -11.76
N TYR A 114 -5.89 2.10 -11.29
CA TYR A 114 -5.87 3.45 -10.73
C TYR A 114 -6.13 3.38 -9.22
N PHE A 115 -5.20 3.91 -8.43
CA PHE A 115 -5.25 3.93 -6.97
C PHE A 115 -6.16 5.07 -6.51
N HIS A 116 -7.47 4.83 -6.40
CA HIS A 116 -8.41 5.78 -5.80
C HIS A 116 -8.62 5.41 -4.34
N GLY A 117 -8.01 6.17 -3.44
CA GLY A 117 -7.79 5.68 -2.09
C GLY A 117 -7.46 6.71 -1.04
N VAL A 118 -7.03 6.20 0.09
CA VAL A 118 -6.72 7.00 1.27
C VAL A 118 -5.37 6.57 1.81
N ASP A 119 -4.65 7.49 2.41
CA ASP A 119 -3.70 7.07 3.43
C ASP A 119 -4.45 6.70 4.68
N LYS A 120 -3.82 5.88 5.49
CA LYS A 120 -4.38 5.44 6.75
C LYS A 120 -3.29 5.58 7.81
N HIS A 121 -3.67 5.76 9.07
CA HIS A 121 -2.85 5.35 10.20
C HIS A 121 -3.39 4.03 10.76
N GLU A 122 -2.49 3.19 11.27
CA GLU A 122 -2.92 1.96 11.92
C GLU A 122 -3.78 2.33 13.12
N GLY A 123 -5.09 2.10 12.99
CA GLY A 123 -5.94 2.04 14.16
C GLY A 123 -5.56 0.74 14.84
N VAL A 124 -4.56 0.75 15.72
CA VAL A 124 -4.68 1.28 17.06
C VAL A 124 -3.28 1.82 17.41
N GLY A 125 -3.18 3.09 17.78
CA GLY A 125 -1.93 3.88 17.81
C GLY A 125 -1.71 4.94 18.93
N GLU A 126 -1.84 4.68 20.24
CA GLU A 126 -1.92 5.59 21.42
C GLU A 126 -3.02 6.66 21.32
N ARG A 127 -3.72 6.72 20.19
CA ARG A 127 -4.27 7.98 19.69
C ARG A 127 -5.50 7.85 18.81
N ASP A 128 -5.97 6.68 18.38
CA ASP A 128 -6.96 6.62 17.28
C ASP A 128 -8.25 5.84 17.57
N SER A 129 -8.29 4.99 18.59
CA SER A 129 -9.53 4.78 19.34
C SER A 129 -9.39 5.54 20.66
N ASP A 130 -10.49 6.10 21.17
CA ASP A 130 -10.43 6.93 22.38
C ASP A 130 -9.90 6.20 23.61
N ILE A 131 -9.95 4.86 23.60
CA ILE A 131 -9.68 4.02 24.76
C ILE A 131 -8.45 3.11 24.55
N ARG A 132 -8.31 2.44 23.40
CA ARG A 132 -7.32 1.34 23.24
C ARG A 132 -5.89 1.79 22.91
N GLY A 133 -5.66 3.09 22.72
CA GLY A 133 -4.31 3.55 22.51
C GLY A 133 -3.69 2.89 21.28
N LYS A 134 -2.54 2.17 21.41
CA LYS A 134 -1.70 1.49 20.37
C LYS A 134 -2.06 0.01 20.14
N GLY A 135 -2.95 -0.57 20.94
CA GLY A 135 -3.23 -2.00 20.91
C GLY A 135 -4.30 -2.40 19.88
N VAL A 136 -3.92 -3.19 18.87
CA VAL A 136 -4.79 -3.65 17.78
C VAL A 136 -6.15 -4.16 18.29
N ASP A 137 -7.23 -3.79 17.60
CA ASP A 137 -8.60 -4.22 17.91
C ASP A 137 -9.30 -4.68 16.64
N ASP A 138 -9.53 -5.99 16.52
CA ASP A 138 -10.13 -6.60 15.33
C ASP A 138 -11.52 -6.02 14.99
N VAL A 139 -12.27 -5.55 16.00
CA VAL A 139 -13.57 -4.88 15.77
C VAL A 139 -13.37 -3.56 15.02
N ILE A 140 -12.32 -2.81 15.36
CA ILE A 140 -11.94 -1.58 14.65
C ILE A 140 -11.38 -1.90 13.27
N VAL A 141 -10.59 -2.96 13.12
CA VAL A 141 -10.12 -3.43 11.80
C VAL A 141 -11.33 -3.69 10.89
N VAL A 142 -12.30 -4.48 11.35
CA VAL A 142 -13.53 -4.77 10.58
C VAL A 142 -14.31 -3.50 10.26
N LYS A 143 -14.44 -2.57 11.23
CA LYS A 143 -15.10 -1.27 11.01
C LYS A 143 -14.37 -0.44 9.96
N ASP A 144 -13.05 -0.34 10.04
CA ASP A 144 -12.21 0.40 9.08
C ASP A 144 -12.44 -0.14 7.67
N TYR A 145 -12.40 -1.46 7.49
CA TYR A 145 -12.65 -2.10 6.20
C TYR A 145 -14.08 -1.92 5.67
N ASN A 146 -15.09 -1.92 6.55
CA ASN A 146 -16.45 -1.62 6.14
C ASN A 146 -16.58 -0.17 5.65
N MET A 147 -15.87 0.76 6.28
CA MET A 147 -15.84 2.16 5.85
C MET A 147 -15.06 2.37 4.55
N LEU A 148 -13.92 1.68 4.37
CA LEU A 148 -13.18 1.69 3.10
C LEU A 148 -14.06 1.20 1.94
N GLN A 149 -14.82 0.12 2.15
CA GLN A 149 -15.78 -0.37 1.16
C GLN A 149 -16.94 0.61 0.93
N TRP A 150 -17.49 1.23 1.98
CA TRP A 150 -18.54 2.23 1.86
C TRP A 150 -18.09 3.45 1.06
N LEU A 151 -16.82 3.86 1.21
CA LEU A 151 -16.18 4.91 0.41
C LEU A 151 -15.84 4.47 -1.02
N ASN A 152 -15.94 3.18 -1.36
CA ASN A 152 -15.42 2.61 -2.61
C ASN A 152 -13.91 2.80 -2.81
N VAL A 153 -13.12 2.73 -1.74
CA VAL A 153 -11.65 2.74 -1.84
C VAL A 153 -11.14 1.49 -2.58
N SER A 154 -10.21 1.67 -3.53
CA SER A 154 -9.52 0.55 -4.19
C SER A 154 -8.14 0.26 -3.61
N ALA A 155 -7.51 1.24 -2.96
CA ALA A 155 -6.19 1.10 -2.38
C ALA A 155 -5.99 1.97 -1.15
N TYR A 156 -5.09 1.58 -0.26
CA TYR A 156 -4.58 2.47 0.78
C TYR A 156 -3.07 2.32 0.96
N ARG A 157 -2.45 3.34 1.58
CA ARG A 157 -1.04 3.34 1.98
C ARG A 157 -0.93 3.14 3.49
N THR A 158 -0.02 2.26 3.94
CA THR A 158 0.21 1.94 5.37
C THR A 158 1.02 3.03 6.07
N SER A 159 0.45 4.24 6.18
CA SER A 159 1.20 5.36 6.70
C SER A 159 1.40 5.31 8.22
N HIS A 160 2.61 5.52 8.77
CA HIS A 160 3.91 5.53 8.09
C HIS A 160 4.78 4.40 8.63
N TYR A 161 4.24 3.19 8.64
CA TYR A 161 4.90 2.00 9.15
C TYR A 161 4.10 0.75 8.73
N PRO A 162 4.75 -0.43 8.69
CA PRO A 162 4.04 -1.67 8.43
C PRO A 162 3.01 -1.92 9.53
N TYR A 163 1.81 -2.33 9.15
CA TYR A 163 0.71 -2.55 10.11
C TYR A 163 0.79 -3.94 10.74
N ALA A 164 -0.16 -4.25 11.61
CA ALA A 164 -0.41 -5.59 12.10
C ALA A 164 -0.97 -6.49 10.99
N PRO A 165 -0.63 -7.81 11.01
CA PRO A 165 -1.02 -8.77 9.97
C PRO A 165 -2.51 -8.79 9.61
N GLN A 166 -3.39 -8.55 10.60
CA GLN A 166 -4.85 -8.54 10.43
C GLN A 166 -5.31 -7.52 9.38
N PHE A 167 -4.60 -6.40 9.23
CA PHE A 167 -4.90 -5.43 8.17
C PHE A 167 -4.61 -6.02 6.80
N TYR A 168 -3.49 -6.71 6.61
CA TYR A 168 -3.13 -7.30 5.32
C TYR A 168 -4.04 -8.48 4.96
N ASP A 169 -4.38 -9.34 5.92
CA ASP A 169 -5.33 -10.44 5.73
C ASP A 169 -6.69 -9.92 5.23
N MET A 170 -7.20 -8.86 5.88
CA MET A 170 -8.46 -8.23 5.47
C MET A 170 -8.37 -7.54 4.11
N ALA A 171 -7.22 -6.98 3.72
CA ALA A 171 -7.01 -6.42 2.40
C ALA A 171 -7.00 -7.52 1.32
N ASP A 172 -6.35 -8.64 1.61
CA ASP A 172 -6.29 -9.80 0.73
C ASP A 172 -7.68 -10.35 0.45
N GLU A 173 -8.48 -10.54 1.52
CA GLU A 173 -9.85 -11.07 1.46
C GLU A 173 -10.85 -10.10 0.84
N ARG A 174 -10.66 -8.78 0.99
CA ARG A 174 -11.58 -7.76 0.44
C ARG A 174 -11.13 -7.21 -0.91
N GLY A 175 -9.94 -7.60 -1.37
CA GLY A 175 -9.39 -7.15 -2.64
C GLY A 175 -9.04 -5.67 -2.65
N ILE A 176 -8.56 -5.14 -1.52
CA ILE A 176 -8.07 -3.77 -1.41
C ILE A 176 -6.55 -3.79 -1.59
N VAL A 177 -6.03 -2.89 -2.42
CA VAL A 177 -4.60 -2.84 -2.75
C VAL A 177 -3.83 -2.05 -1.68
N ILE A 178 -2.62 -2.50 -1.35
CA ILE A 178 -1.75 -1.87 -0.36
C ILE A 178 -0.47 -1.34 -1.03
N ILE A 179 -0.14 -0.09 -0.72
CA ILE A 179 1.21 0.45 -0.82
C ILE A 179 1.82 0.35 0.58
N ASP A 180 2.79 -0.53 0.75
CA ASP A 180 3.31 -0.86 2.08
C ASP A 180 4.57 -0.04 2.40
N GLU A 181 4.59 0.61 3.55
CA GLU A 181 5.52 1.69 3.87
C GLU A 181 6.46 1.37 5.03
N CYS A 182 7.74 1.61 4.81
CA CYS A 182 8.78 1.63 5.83
C CYS A 182 8.66 2.84 6.78
N PRO A 183 9.00 2.72 8.08
CA PRO A 183 9.01 3.81 9.04
C PRO A 183 10.12 4.87 8.85
N ALA A 184 10.78 4.91 7.68
CA ALA A 184 11.76 5.93 7.35
C ALA A 184 11.09 7.28 7.04
N VAL A 185 10.63 7.94 8.10
CA VAL A 185 9.98 9.26 8.09
C VAL A 185 10.92 10.27 8.75
N GLY A 186 10.94 11.50 8.26
CA GLY A 186 11.65 12.59 8.95
C GLY A 186 13.17 12.53 8.78
N LEU A 187 13.67 11.96 7.67
CA LEU A 187 15.07 12.06 7.25
C LEU A 187 15.39 13.50 6.81
N ALA A 188 15.42 14.41 7.79
CA ALA A 188 15.39 15.86 7.60
C ALA A 188 16.77 16.54 7.57
N GLU A 189 17.82 15.85 8.01
CA GLU A 189 19.16 16.41 8.14
C GLU A 189 20.19 15.62 7.33
N ALA A 190 21.21 16.33 6.81
CA ALA A 190 22.32 15.71 6.10
C ALA A 190 23.03 14.64 6.95
N SER A 191 23.10 14.85 8.27
CA SER A 191 23.71 13.96 9.26
C SER A 191 23.03 12.59 9.33
N TYR A 192 21.74 12.49 8.96
CA TYR A 192 20.98 11.24 9.02
C TYR A 192 21.32 10.30 7.86
N PHE A 193 21.86 10.82 6.75
CA PHE A 193 22.30 10.01 5.61
C PHE A 193 23.71 9.43 5.84
N ASN A 194 23.84 8.63 6.91
CA ASN A 194 25.09 8.00 7.34
C ASN A 194 25.04 6.46 7.23
N PRO A 195 26.19 5.76 7.26
CA PRO A 195 26.25 4.31 7.11
C PRO A 195 25.43 3.52 8.14
N THR A 196 25.37 3.99 9.39
CA THR A 196 24.60 3.33 10.46
C THR A 196 23.10 3.37 10.16
N THR A 197 22.59 4.54 9.76
CA THR A 197 21.19 4.74 9.40
C THR A 197 20.85 3.96 8.13
N LEU A 198 21.78 3.89 7.16
CA LEU A 198 21.60 3.09 5.95
C LEU A 198 21.51 1.59 6.25
N ALA A 199 22.38 1.06 7.11
CA ALA A 199 22.34 -0.33 7.52
C ALA A 199 21.02 -0.67 8.24
N HIS A 200 20.58 0.20 9.15
CA HIS A 200 19.31 0.03 9.84
C HIS A 200 18.11 0.10 8.88
N HIS A 201 18.11 1.05 7.94
CA HIS A 201 17.06 1.15 6.93
C HIS A 201 16.98 -0.11 6.06
N LYS A 202 18.13 -0.63 5.59
CA LYS A 202 18.17 -1.91 4.86
C LYS A 202 17.60 -3.05 5.70
N GLN A 203 17.95 -3.13 6.98
CA GLN A 203 17.40 -4.15 7.89
C GLN A 203 15.87 -4.06 8.02
N VAL A 204 15.32 -2.86 8.20
CA VAL A 204 13.86 -2.66 8.29
C VAL A 204 13.16 -3.03 6.98
N MET A 205 13.73 -2.66 5.83
CA MET A 205 13.20 -3.10 4.53
C MET A 205 13.21 -4.62 4.38
N TYR A 206 14.27 -5.28 4.85
CA TYR A 206 14.36 -6.74 4.85
C TYR A 206 13.29 -7.38 5.72
N GLU A 207 13.09 -6.88 6.94
CA GLU A 207 12.08 -7.39 7.87
C GLU A 207 10.66 -7.22 7.33
N MET A 208 10.33 -6.02 6.82
CA MET A 208 9.04 -5.72 6.22
C MET A 208 8.75 -6.62 5.01
N ILE A 209 9.67 -6.68 4.04
CA ILE A 209 9.48 -7.52 2.84
C ILE A 209 9.37 -9.00 3.24
N ARG A 210 10.24 -9.47 4.15
CA ARG A 210 10.22 -10.87 4.58
C ARG A 210 8.87 -11.25 5.20
N ARG A 211 8.28 -10.36 5.99
CA ARG A 211 6.98 -10.56 6.63
C ARG A 211 5.83 -10.48 5.63
N ASP A 212 5.82 -9.43 4.80
CA ASP A 212 4.61 -9.02 4.08
C ASP A 212 4.57 -9.45 2.60
N LYS A 213 5.66 -10.00 2.05
CA LYS A 213 5.76 -10.44 0.63
C LYS A 213 4.71 -11.46 0.20
N ASN A 214 4.10 -12.18 1.14
CA ASN A 214 3.12 -13.22 0.85
C ASN A 214 1.71 -12.65 0.61
N HIS A 215 1.45 -11.41 1.02
CA HIS A 215 0.13 -10.80 0.90
C HIS A 215 -0.16 -10.37 -0.55
N PRO A 216 -1.26 -10.87 -1.16
CA PRO A 216 -1.63 -10.46 -2.50
C PRO A 216 -2.14 -9.03 -2.64
N SER A 217 -2.53 -8.40 -1.56
CA SER A 217 -2.88 -6.99 -1.54
C SER A 217 -1.68 -6.06 -1.71
N VAL A 218 -0.48 -6.45 -1.25
CA VAL A 218 0.72 -5.60 -1.29
C VAL A 218 1.31 -5.55 -2.70
N VAL A 219 1.17 -4.41 -3.38
CA VAL A 219 1.60 -4.28 -4.78
C VAL A 219 2.81 -3.38 -5.00
N MET A 220 3.17 -2.57 -4.00
CA MET A 220 4.27 -1.61 -4.11
C MET A 220 4.86 -1.35 -2.72
N TRP A 221 6.19 -1.23 -2.66
CA TRP A 221 6.92 -0.89 -1.44
C TRP A 221 7.26 0.60 -1.44
N ASN A 222 6.88 1.35 -0.40
CA ASN A 222 7.38 2.68 -0.16
C ASN A 222 8.57 2.64 0.81
N VAL A 223 9.73 3.13 0.36
CA VAL A 223 10.95 3.06 1.16
C VAL A 223 11.07 4.20 2.16
N ALA A 224 10.43 5.35 1.93
CA ALA A 224 10.54 6.50 2.82
C ALA A 224 9.41 7.52 2.58
N ASN A 225 9.12 8.31 3.60
CA ASN A 225 8.21 9.45 3.53
C ASN A 225 8.94 10.76 3.77
N GLU A 226 8.78 11.69 2.83
CA GLU A 226 9.26 13.07 2.91
C GLU A 226 10.72 13.21 3.39
N PRO A 227 11.68 12.41 2.88
CA PRO A 227 13.08 12.66 3.18
C PRO A 227 13.55 13.94 2.48
N ARG A 228 14.65 14.52 2.94
CA ARG A 228 15.36 15.59 2.23
C ARG A 228 16.13 15.05 1.02
N SER A 229 15.37 14.51 0.06
CA SER A 229 15.83 13.93 -1.21
C SER A 229 16.42 14.95 -2.18
N ASP A 230 16.35 16.24 -1.85
CA ASP A 230 17.01 17.35 -2.54
C ASP A 230 18.49 17.47 -2.17
N MET A 231 18.91 16.90 -1.04
CA MET A 231 20.30 16.97 -0.59
C MET A 231 21.19 16.02 -1.41
N HIS A 232 22.38 16.49 -1.80
CA HIS A 232 23.35 15.67 -2.53
C HIS A 232 23.71 14.36 -1.81
N VAL A 233 23.80 14.38 -0.48
CA VAL A 233 24.10 13.20 0.33
C VAL A 233 22.99 12.13 0.28
N ALA A 234 21.74 12.52 0.00
CA ALA A 234 20.62 11.60 -0.08
C ALA A 234 20.65 10.75 -1.37
N TYR A 235 21.30 11.23 -2.43
CA TYR A 235 21.31 10.57 -3.74
C TYR A 235 21.89 9.15 -3.68
N ASN A 236 23.14 9.02 -3.18
CA ASN A 236 23.78 7.70 -3.05
C ASN A 236 23.08 6.83 -2.01
N TYR A 237 22.58 7.43 -0.93
CA TYR A 237 21.82 6.73 0.10
C TYR A 237 20.59 6.04 -0.49
N PHE A 238 19.73 6.76 -1.22
CA PHE A 238 18.52 6.19 -1.80
C PHE A 238 18.78 5.29 -2.99
N LYS A 239 19.88 5.50 -3.74
CA LYS A 239 20.35 4.53 -4.72
C LYS A 239 20.60 3.16 -4.09
N GLU A 240 21.27 3.13 -2.94
CA GLU A 240 21.56 1.88 -2.22
C GLU A 240 20.30 1.25 -1.60
N VAL A 241 19.42 2.04 -1.01
CA VAL A 241 18.13 1.54 -0.47
C VAL A 241 17.29 0.93 -1.59
N ALA A 242 17.17 1.62 -2.74
CA ALA A 242 16.40 1.15 -3.88
C ALA A 242 16.98 -0.15 -4.47
N ALA A 243 18.30 -0.26 -4.59
CA ALA A 243 18.97 -1.47 -5.06
C ALA A 243 18.72 -2.65 -4.10
N TYR A 244 18.94 -2.43 -2.79
CA TYR A 244 18.74 -3.47 -1.78
C TYR A 244 17.29 -3.94 -1.70
N THR A 245 16.33 -3.03 -1.79
CA THR A 245 14.89 -3.35 -1.78
C THR A 245 14.52 -4.26 -2.95
N ARG A 246 15.03 -3.97 -4.15
CA ARG A 246 14.80 -4.79 -5.35
C ARG A 246 15.46 -6.17 -5.28
N GLU A 247 16.63 -6.26 -4.66
CA GLU A 247 17.32 -7.52 -4.44
C GLU A 247 16.57 -8.41 -3.43
N THR A 248 15.96 -7.77 -2.42
CA THR A 248 15.29 -8.45 -1.32
C THR A 248 13.93 -9.06 -1.70
N ASP A 249 13.13 -8.40 -2.56
CA ASP A 249 11.87 -8.96 -3.05
C ASP A 249 12.09 -9.83 -4.30
N PRO A 250 11.96 -11.17 -4.22
CA PRO A 250 12.19 -12.05 -5.37
C PRO A 250 11.22 -11.80 -6.53
N THR A 251 10.04 -11.25 -6.24
CA THR A 251 9.03 -10.93 -7.26
C THR A 251 9.25 -9.58 -7.92
N ARG A 252 10.20 -8.78 -7.40
CA ARG A 252 10.57 -7.45 -7.88
C ARG A 252 9.35 -6.54 -8.05
N ARG A 253 8.51 -6.43 -7.01
CA ARG A 253 7.42 -5.46 -7.01
C ARG A 253 7.97 -4.03 -7.22
N PRO A 254 7.17 -3.15 -7.83
CA PRO A 254 7.50 -1.74 -7.92
C PRO A 254 7.84 -1.15 -6.54
N ILE A 255 8.77 -0.20 -6.55
CA ILE A 255 9.16 0.55 -5.36
C ILE A 255 8.93 2.05 -5.58
N THR A 256 8.66 2.77 -4.50
CA THR A 256 8.47 4.22 -4.50
C THR A 256 9.15 4.89 -3.32
N LEU A 257 9.26 6.22 -3.41
CA LEU A 257 9.64 7.13 -2.35
C LEU A 257 8.66 8.30 -2.40
N VAL A 258 8.00 8.55 -1.28
CA VAL A 258 7.02 9.63 -1.15
C VAL A 258 7.76 10.94 -0.85
N ASN A 259 7.53 11.97 -1.67
CA ASN A 259 8.29 13.23 -1.60
C ASN A 259 7.41 14.48 -1.47
N ASN A 260 7.92 15.47 -0.72
CA ASN A 260 7.32 16.79 -0.52
C ASN A 260 8.12 17.93 -1.19
N VAL A 261 9.20 17.59 -1.90
CA VAL A 261 9.97 18.54 -2.71
C VAL A 261 9.34 18.66 -4.09
N ASP A 262 9.43 19.82 -4.73
CA ASP A 262 9.01 20.00 -6.11
C ASP A 262 9.91 19.26 -7.11
N TYR A 263 9.47 19.23 -8.37
CA TYR A 263 10.21 18.56 -9.44
C TYR A 263 11.61 19.16 -9.71
N THR A 264 11.88 20.41 -9.32
CA THR A 264 13.18 21.05 -9.53
C THR A 264 14.22 20.52 -8.55
N GLY A 265 13.85 20.43 -7.27
CA GLY A 265 14.72 19.97 -6.20
C GLY A 265 14.82 18.45 -6.08
N GLN A 266 13.84 17.69 -6.57
CA GLN A 266 13.89 16.24 -6.49
C GLN A 266 15.08 15.67 -7.30
N THR A 267 15.85 14.74 -6.71
CA THR A 267 16.97 14.06 -7.38
C THR A 267 16.89 12.54 -7.30
N CYS A 268 16.22 11.99 -6.29
CA CYS A 268 16.22 10.57 -5.99
C CYS A 268 15.13 9.78 -6.73
N ALA A 269 14.10 10.45 -7.29
CA ALA A 269 12.98 9.80 -7.96
C ALA A 269 13.38 8.94 -9.19
N GLU A 270 14.58 9.10 -9.74
CA GLU A 270 15.11 8.24 -10.81
C GLU A 270 15.30 6.78 -10.38
N PHE A 271 15.51 6.51 -9.08
CA PHE A 271 15.75 5.17 -8.57
C PHE A 271 14.48 4.35 -8.33
N PHE A 272 13.30 4.96 -8.44
CA PHE A 272 12.02 4.36 -8.08
C PHE A 272 11.12 4.16 -9.29
N ASP A 273 10.13 3.27 -9.23
CA ASP A 273 9.32 2.91 -10.39
C ASP A 273 8.10 3.83 -10.55
N VAL A 274 7.60 4.38 -9.44
CA VAL A 274 6.47 5.30 -9.37
C VAL A 274 6.87 6.55 -8.58
N VAL A 275 6.47 7.72 -9.05
CA VAL A 275 6.65 9.00 -8.32
C VAL A 275 5.44 9.22 -7.42
N CYS A 276 5.65 9.28 -6.11
CA CYS A 276 4.60 9.61 -5.15
C CYS A 276 4.85 10.99 -4.53
N ILE A 277 3.88 11.90 -4.61
CA ILE A 277 4.02 13.28 -4.12
C ILE A 277 2.96 13.64 -3.07
N ASN A 278 3.40 14.32 -2.01
CA ASN A 278 2.53 14.88 -0.98
C ASN A 278 2.33 16.38 -1.24
N ARG A 279 1.09 16.83 -1.42
CA ARG A 279 0.78 18.23 -1.77
C ARG A 279 -0.38 18.78 -0.96
N TYR A 280 -0.15 19.96 -0.39
CA TYR A 280 -1.07 20.64 0.52
C TYR A 280 -1.26 22.13 0.15
N TYR A 281 -1.37 22.41 -1.15
CA TYR A 281 -1.60 23.74 -1.69
C TYR A 281 -2.92 24.32 -1.16
N ALA A 282 -2.94 25.60 -0.80
CA ALA A 282 -4.02 26.29 -0.08
C ALA A 282 -4.24 25.86 1.39
N TRP A 283 -3.43 24.93 1.92
CA TRP A 283 -3.44 24.56 3.33
C TRP A 283 -2.21 25.09 4.06
N TYR A 284 -1.04 24.50 3.82
CA TYR A 284 0.22 24.91 4.46
C TYR A 284 0.91 26.08 3.76
N SER A 285 0.76 26.17 2.44
CA SER A 285 1.12 27.34 1.63
C SER A 285 -0.16 28.00 1.12
N ASP A 286 -0.11 29.32 0.89
CA ASP A 286 -1.23 30.08 0.34
C ASP A 286 -2.55 29.83 1.10
N SER A 287 -2.46 29.74 2.42
CA SER A 287 -3.50 29.25 3.31
C SER A 287 -4.86 29.94 3.06
N GLY A 288 -5.88 29.15 2.72
CA GLY A 288 -7.23 29.63 2.45
C GLY A 288 -7.53 29.98 0.97
N GLN A 289 -6.52 30.02 0.11
CA GLN A 289 -6.65 30.47 -1.29
C GLN A 289 -6.87 29.28 -2.23
N LEU A 290 -8.08 28.74 -2.28
CA LEU A 290 -8.40 27.53 -3.04
C LEU A 290 -8.13 27.64 -4.55
N GLU A 291 -8.18 28.86 -5.10
CA GLU A 291 -7.94 29.15 -6.50
C GLU A 291 -6.50 28.88 -6.96
N VAL A 292 -5.53 28.76 -6.04
CA VAL A 292 -4.14 28.47 -6.40
C VAL A 292 -3.90 26.99 -6.70
N ILE A 293 -4.76 26.09 -6.17
CA ILE A 293 -4.60 24.64 -6.28
C ILE A 293 -4.47 24.21 -7.74
N PRO A 294 -5.38 24.60 -8.67
CA PRO A 294 -5.29 24.14 -10.05
C PRO A 294 -3.97 24.52 -10.72
N TYR A 295 -3.47 25.74 -10.50
CA TYR A 295 -2.25 26.22 -11.14
C TYR A 295 -0.99 25.54 -10.60
N GLN A 296 -0.87 25.46 -9.27
CA GLN A 296 0.33 24.90 -8.63
C GLN A 296 0.43 23.39 -8.86
N LEU A 297 -0.69 22.67 -8.70
CA LEU A 297 -0.71 21.23 -8.89
C LEU A 297 -0.50 20.83 -10.35
N ASP A 298 -1.10 21.56 -11.29
CA ASP A 298 -0.89 21.33 -12.73
C ASP A 298 0.58 21.50 -13.11
N THR A 299 1.19 22.60 -12.68
CA THR A 299 2.61 22.90 -12.93
C THR A 299 3.51 21.79 -12.38
N ASP A 300 3.26 21.36 -11.15
CA ASP A 300 4.09 20.36 -10.49
C ASP A 300 3.96 18.98 -11.15
N LEU A 301 2.73 18.54 -11.45
CA LEU A 301 2.48 17.27 -12.16
C LEU A 301 3.16 17.25 -13.54
N GLN A 302 3.06 18.33 -14.31
CA GLN A 302 3.74 18.45 -15.60
C GLN A 302 5.27 18.45 -15.44
N GLY A 303 5.80 19.13 -14.43
CA GLY A 303 7.24 19.17 -14.15
C GLY A 303 7.81 17.80 -13.79
N PHE A 304 7.13 17.04 -12.92
CA PHE A 304 7.54 15.67 -12.59
C PHE A 304 7.49 14.74 -13.81
N TRP A 305 6.41 14.83 -14.61
CA TRP A 305 6.29 14.03 -15.82
C TRP A 305 7.39 14.37 -16.83
N ALA A 306 7.66 15.65 -17.07
CA ALA A 306 8.70 16.10 -17.99
C ALA A 306 10.09 15.64 -17.56
N LYS A 307 10.37 15.61 -16.26
CA LYS A 307 11.69 15.24 -15.71
C LYS A 307 11.92 13.74 -15.66
N TYR A 308 10.92 12.95 -15.25
CA TYR A 308 11.12 11.53 -14.95
C TYR A 308 10.41 10.58 -15.90
N GLN A 309 9.35 11.02 -16.59
CA GLN A 309 8.51 10.19 -17.47
C GLN A 309 8.00 8.90 -16.79
N LYS A 310 7.68 9.01 -15.49
CA LYS A 310 7.17 7.93 -14.64
C LYS A 310 5.72 8.17 -14.25
N PRO A 311 4.96 7.11 -13.97
CA PRO A 311 3.62 7.27 -13.43
C PRO A 311 3.67 7.98 -12.07
N ILE A 312 2.66 8.80 -11.81
CA ILE A 312 2.55 9.66 -10.64
C ILE A 312 1.35 9.25 -9.80
N ILE A 313 1.53 9.17 -8.48
CA ILE A 313 0.46 9.13 -7.49
C ILE A 313 0.57 10.42 -6.67
N VAL A 314 -0.54 11.15 -6.50
CA VAL A 314 -0.61 12.14 -5.43
C VAL A 314 -0.93 11.37 -4.17
N SER A 315 0.13 11.09 -3.40
CA SER A 315 0.11 10.17 -2.27
C SER A 315 -0.41 10.80 -1.00
N GLU A 316 -0.44 12.13 -0.89
CA GLU A 316 -1.16 12.82 0.17
C GLU A 316 -1.71 14.14 -0.36
N TYR A 317 -2.97 14.41 -0.04
CA TYR A 317 -3.59 15.73 -0.13
C TYR A 317 -4.79 15.78 0.82
N GLY A 318 -5.00 16.92 1.48
CA GLY A 318 -6.11 17.11 2.40
C GLY A 318 -6.00 18.38 3.24
N ALA A 319 -7.12 18.82 3.81
CA ALA A 319 -7.20 19.99 4.67
C ALA A 319 -7.88 19.62 6.00
N ASP A 320 -7.43 20.21 7.12
CA ASP A 320 -8.05 19.93 8.41
C ASP A 320 -9.46 20.52 8.46
N THR A 321 -10.37 19.86 9.15
CA THR A 321 -11.71 20.39 9.45
C THR A 321 -12.16 20.04 10.85
N VAL A 322 -12.80 20.99 11.54
CA VAL A 322 -13.48 20.72 12.82
C VAL A 322 -14.87 20.15 12.49
N PRO A 323 -15.18 18.90 12.88
CA PRO A 323 -16.47 18.29 12.58
C PRO A 323 -17.64 19.15 13.07
N GLY A 324 -18.62 19.38 12.20
CA GLY A 324 -19.80 20.23 12.44
C GLY A 324 -19.57 21.73 12.29
N LEU A 325 -18.34 22.19 11.99
CA LEU A 325 -18.08 23.60 11.70
C LEU A 325 -18.41 23.90 10.23
N HIS A 326 -19.47 24.68 10.02
CA HIS A 326 -19.92 25.11 8.70
C HIS A 326 -19.98 26.64 8.60
N HIS A 327 -19.70 27.17 7.41
CA HIS A 327 -19.81 28.61 7.14
C HIS A 327 -19.91 28.91 5.64
N ASP A 328 -20.61 30.00 5.30
CA ASP A 328 -20.65 30.59 3.96
C ASP A 328 -20.27 32.09 4.04
N PRO A 329 -19.16 32.55 3.41
CA PRO A 329 -18.23 31.78 2.59
C PRO A 329 -17.38 30.79 3.41
N ALA A 330 -16.94 29.70 2.77
CA ALA A 330 -16.08 28.71 3.39
C ALA A 330 -14.73 29.32 3.80
N PHE A 331 -14.19 28.90 4.96
CA PHE A 331 -12.85 29.26 5.43
C PHE A 331 -12.14 28.05 6.04
N MET A 332 -10.81 28.15 6.23
CA MET A 332 -10.01 27.05 6.78
C MET A 332 -10.62 26.45 8.05
N PHE A 333 -10.52 25.12 8.20
CA PHE A 333 -11.16 24.33 9.26
C PHE A 333 -12.68 24.15 9.19
N THR A 334 -13.41 24.82 8.28
CA THR A 334 -14.81 24.45 8.01
C THR A 334 -14.88 23.15 7.19
N GLU A 335 -15.96 22.39 7.33
CA GLU A 335 -16.20 21.22 6.48
C GLU A 335 -16.40 21.63 5.03
N ASP A 336 -17.00 22.81 4.80
CA ASP A 336 -17.22 23.38 3.47
C ASP A 336 -15.89 23.63 2.74
N PHE A 337 -14.91 24.20 3.43
CA PHE A 337 -13.56 24.40 2.89
C PHE A 337 -12.87 23.09 2.55
N GLN A 338 -12.99 22.06 3.41
CA GLN A 338 -12.40 20.74 3.12
C GLN A 338 -13.01 20.12 1.86
N VAL A 339 -14.33 20.25 1.66
CA VAL A 339 -15.02 19.76 0.47
C VAL A 339 -14.58 20.53 -0.77
N GLU A 340 -14.52 21.86 -0.72
CA GLU A 340 -14.09 22.68 -1.85
C GLU A 340 -12.61 22.44 -2.21
N PHE A 341 -11.75 22.29 -1.21
CA PHE A 341 -10.35 21.90 -1.37
C PHE A 341 -10.20 20.62 -2.17
N LEU A 342 -10.90 19.55 -1.76
CA LEU A 342 -10.84 18.26 -2.46
C LEU A 342 -11.31 18.41 -3.91
N LYS A 343 -12.41 19.15 -4.13
CA LYS A 343 -12.94 19.41 -5.49
C LYS A 343 -11.94 20.14 -6.38
N GLN A 344 -11.14 21.07 -5.87
CA GLN A 344 -10.12 21.75 -6.70
C GLN A 344 -8.99 20.80 -7.12
N TYR A 345 -8.52 19.92 -6.22
CA TYR A 345 -7.56 18.87 -6.56
C TYR A 345 -8.12 17.92 -7.62
N HIS A 346 -9.36 17.47 -7.42
CA HIS A 346 -10.07 16.53 -8.30
C HIS A 346 -10.20 17.05 -9.73
N LYS A 347 -10.45 18.36 -9.92
CA LYS A 347 -10.47 19.00 -11.25
C LYS A 347 -9.15 18.87 -12.01
N VAL A 348 -8.02 18.90 -11.31
CA VAL A 348 -6.69 18.71 -11.94
C VAL A 348 -6.47 17.23 -12.23
N PHE A 349 -6.80 16.36 -11.28
CA PHE A 349 -6.65 14.92 -11.46
C PHE A 349 -7.39 14.41 -12.68
N ASP A 350 -8.62 14.85 -12.90
CA ASP A 350 -9.45 14.42 -14.03
C ASP A 350 -8.82 14.77 -15.39
N GLN A 351 -7.91 15.75 -15.46
CA GLN A 351 -7.16 16.09 -16.68
C GLN A 351 -6.04 15.09 -17.01
N TYR A 352 -5.58 14.32 -16.01
CA TYR A 352 -4.40 13.45 -16.08
C TYR A 352 -4.70 11.97 -15.88
N ILE A 353 -5.89 11.61 -15.39
CA ILE A 353 -6.38 10.23 -15.37
C ILE A 353 -6.35 9.66 -16.80
N GLY A 354 -5.81 8.45 -16.94
CA GLY A 354 -5.59 7.81 -18.25
C GLY A 354 -4.33 8.28 -18.99
N LYS A 355 -3.59 9.25 -18.43
CA LYS A 355 -2.25 9.66 -18.89
C LYS A 355 -1.20 9.11 -17.92
N PHE A 356 -0.55 9.98 -17.15
CA PHE A 356 0.51 9.61 -16.20
C PHE A 356 0.07 9.66 -14.74
N LEU A 357 -1.09 10.22 -14.42
CA LEU A 357 -1.63 10.14 -13.07
C LEU A 357 -2.33 8.79 -12.88
N ILE A 358 -1.77 7.96 -12.00
CA ILE A 358 -2.25 6.60 -11.72
C ILE A 358 -2.88 6.48 -10.34
N GLY A 359 -2.91 7.55 -9.52
CA GLY A 359 -3.53 7.47 -8.21
C GLY A 359 -3.74 8.79 -7.49
N GLU A 360 -4.71 8.78 -6.59
CA GLU A 360 -5.07 9.84 -5.66
C GLU A 360 -5.34 9.22 -4.27
N LEU A 361 -4.49 9.57 -3.29
CA LEU A 361 -4.61 9.11 -1.92
C LEU A 361 -4.90 10.31 -1.01
N VAL A 362 -6.11 10.35 -0.46
CA VAL A 362 -6.50 11.42 0.48
C VAL A 362 -5.79 11.18 1.81
N TRP A 363 -5.10 12.22 2.30
CA TRP A 363 -4.62 12.27 3.67
C TRP A 363 -5.72 12.91 4.53
N ASN A 364 -6.47 12.18 5.35
CA ASN A 364 -6.32 10.75 5.69
C ASN A 364 -7.70 10.06 5.78
N PHE A 365 -7.70 8.73 5.91
CA PHE A 365 -8.90 7.92 6.14
C PHE A 365 -9.71 8.39 7.35
N ALA A 366 -9.05 8.59 8.49
CA ALA A 366 -9.67 9.04 9.73
C ALA A 366 -8.78 10.05 10.44
N ASP A 367 -9.39 10.89 11.28
CA ASP A 367 -8.65 11.75 12.19
C ASP A 367 -7.78 10.91 13.11
N PHE A 368 -6.61 11.46 13.49
CA PHE A 368 -5.66 10.76 14.35
C PHE A 368 -4.93 11.73 15.27
N ARG A 369 -4.51 11.31 16.47
CA ARG A 369 -3.83 12.26 17.36
C ARG A 369 -2.37 12.47 16.99
N THR A 370 -1.90 13.69 17.25
CA THR A 370 -0.52 14.14 17.02
C THR A 370 0.01 14.89 18.25
N GLY A 371 1.26 15.32 18.21
CA GLY A 371 1.76 16.32 19.17
C GLY A 371 0.90 17.59 19.16
N GLN A 372 0.91 18.33 20.28
CA GLN A 372 0.28 19.64 20.35
C GLN A 372 1.04 20.64 19.48
N SER A 373 0.32 21.42 18.67
CA SER A 373 0.85 22.58 17.96
C SER A 373 -0.29 23.56 17.66
N PRO A 374 0.02 24.84 17.36
CA PRO A 374 -1.00 25.80 16.91
C PRO A 374 -1.76 25.37 15.64
N THR A 375 -1.19 24.46 14.86
CA THR A 375 -1.78 23.91 13.62
C THR A 375 -2.51 22.58 13.84
N ARG A 376 -2.66 22.12 15.09
CA ARG A 376 -3.27 20.84 15.46
C ARG A 376 -4.31 21.05 16.56
N VAL A 377 -5.54 21.33 16.14
CA VAL A 377 -6.68 21.50 17.03
C VAL A 377 -6.86 20.26 17.91
N GLY A 378 -6.84 20.45 19.23
CA GLY A 378 -7.00 19.34 20.19
C GLY A 378 -5.89 18.28 20.11
N ALA A 379 -4.67 18.64 19.72
CA ALA A 379 -3.57 17.67 19.50
C ALA A 379 -3.97 16.57 18.50
N THR A 380 -4.74 16.93 17.47
CA THR A 380 -5.30 16.01 16.50
C THR A 380 -5.01 16.54 15.10
N ASN A 381 -4.66 15.64 14.18
CA ASN A 381 -4.74 15.92 12.76
C ASN A 381 -6.18 15.61 12.32
N LEU A 382 -6.88 16.66 11.91
CA LEU A 382 -8.30 16.65 11.59
C LEU A 382 -8.56 16.58 10.07
N LYS A 383 -7.57 16.17 9.29
CA LYS A 383 -7.72 15.97 7.84
C LYS A 383 -8.50 14.71 7.46
N GLY A 384 -8.82 13.87 8.44
CA GLY A 384 -9.61 12.67 8.22
C GLY A 384 -10.93 13.00 7.51
N VAL A 385 -11.28 12.20 6.51
CA VAL A 385 -12.66 12.21 5.96
C VAL A 385 -13.65 11.58 6.95
N LEU A 386 -13.15 10.78 7.89
CA LEU A 386 -13.87 10.29 9.05
C LEU A 386 -13.31 10.90 10.33
N THR A 387 -14.12 11.00 11.37
CA THR A 387 -13.66 11.29 12.74
C THR A 387 -12.85 10.11 13.30
N ARG A 388 -12.21 10.30 14.47
CA ARG A 388 -11.51 9.23 15.20
C ARG A 388 -12.43 8.04 15.50
N GLN A 389 -13.73 8.27 15.67
CA GLN A 389 -14.75 7.25 15.94
C GLN A 389 -15.35 6.65 14.67
N ARG A 390 -14.79 6.97 13.49
CA ARG A 390 -15.23 6.54 12.17
C ARG A 390 -16.63 7.05 11.81
N GLU A 391 -16.98 8.24 12.31
CA GLU A 391 -18.17 8.96 11.86
C GLU A 391 -17.83 9.75 10.58
N PRO A 392 -18.66 9.69 9.53
CA PRO A 392 -18.37 10.36 8.27
C PRO A 392 -18.58 11.87 8.37
N LYS A 393 -17.58 12.64 7.93
CA LYS A 393 -17.68 14.09 7.68
C LYS A 393 -18.24 14.36 6.27
N ALA A 394 -18.53 15.62 5.92
CA ALA A 394 -18.97 16.02 4.59
C ALA A 394 -18.01 15.58 3.47
N ALA A 395 -16.69 15.61 3.73
CA ALA A 395 -15.70 15.11 2.79
C ALA A 395 -15.82 13.61 2.50
N ALA A 396 -16.29 12.79 3.45
CA ALA A 396 -16.49 11.35 3.22
C ALA A 396 -17.55 11.09 2.15
N TYR A 397 -18.65 11.86 2.16
CA TYR A 397 -19.70 11.76 1.16
C TYR A 397 -19.22 12.24 -0.21
N THR A 398 -18.48 13.35 -0.25
CA THR A 398 -17.84 13.86 -1.48
C THR A 398 -16.89 12.82 -2.08
N LEU A 399 -16.07 12.20 -1.24
CA LEU A 399 -15.11 11.18 -1.67
C LEU A 399 -15.81 9.91 -2.16
N LYS A 400 -16.85 9.47 -1.45
CA LYS A 400 -17.66 8.32 -1.85
C LYS A 400 -18.30 8.52 -3.22
N GLU A 401 -18.83 9.70 -3.50
CA GLU A 401 -19.40 10.03 -4.82
C GLU A 401 -18.32 9.95 -5.91
N ARG A 402 -17.17 10.59 -5.69
CA ARG A 402 -16.03 10.54 -6.61
C ARG A 402 -15.58 9.11 -6.89
N TYR A 403 -15.35 8.31 -5.86
CA TYR A 403 -14.87 6.93 -6.03
C TYR A 403 -15.93 6.02 -6.63
N SER A 404 -17.22 6.28 -6.39
CA SER A 404 -18.31 5.60 -7.08
C SER A 404 -18.30 5.92 -8.59
N HIS A 405 -18.00 7.16 -8.96
CA HIS A 405 -17.86 7.56 -10.36
C HIS A 405 -16.63 6.93 -11.01
N LEU A 406 -15.46 7.02 -10.37
CA LEU A 406 -14.22 6.42 -10.87
C LEU A 406 -14.32 4.90 -11.04
N LYS A 407 -14.92 4.19 -10.07
CA LYS A 407 -15.15 2.74 -10.15
C LYS A 407 -16.01 2.35 -11.36
N LYS A 408 -16.90 3.23 -11.82
CA LYS A 408 -17.75 3.00 -13.00
C LYS A 408 -17.09 3.43 -14.30
N SER A 409 -16.28 4.50 -14.28
CA SER A 409 -15.68 5.09 -15.48
C SER A 409 -14.35 4.45 -15.88
N LEU A 410 -13.60 3.92 -14.91
CA LEU A 410 -12.35 3.23 -15.18
C LEU A 410 -12.62 1.83 -15.76
N PRO A 411 -11.77 1.34 -16.68
CA PRO A 411 -11.93 0.01 -17.26
C PRO A 411 -12.03 -1.03 -16.14
N ALA A 412 -13.15 -1.74 -16.05
CA ALA A 412 -13.31 -2.78 -15.07
C ALA A 412 -12.17 -3.81 -15.23
N LEU A 413 -11.58 -4.21 -14.10
CA LEU A 413 -10.77 -5.42 -14.01
C LEU A 413 -11.70 -6.63 -14.21
N GLY A 414 -12.12 -6.87 -15.47
CA GLY A 414 -12.94 -8.01 -15.88
C GLY A 414 -14.21 -7.65 -16.65
N HIS A 415 -14.10 -7.63 -17.98
CA HIS A 415 -14.88 -8.48 -18.87
C HIS A 415 -13.88 -9.17 -19.80
N SER A 416 -13.58 -10.45 -19.56
CA SER A 416 -13.23 -11.32 -20.68
C SER A 416 -14.56 -11.74 -21.28
N SER A 417 -14.97 -11.11 -22.39
CA SER A 417 -15.87 -11.81 -23.29
C SER A 417 -15.19 -13.12 -23.71
N PRO A 418 -15.93 -14.22 -23.89
CA PRO A 418 -15.38 -15.44 -24.45
C PRO A 418 -14.93 -15.13 -25.89
N LEU A 419 -13.67 -14.76 -26.06
CA LEU A 419 -13.08 -14.64 -27.38
C LEU A 419 -13.07 -16.04 -27.97
N HIS A 420 -13.80 -16.15 -29.08
CA HIS A 420 -13.87 -17.32 -29.94
C HIS A 420 -12.53 -18.04 -30.07
N ASN A 421 -12.63 -19.37 -30.06
CA ASN A 421 -11.63 -20.31 -30.55
C ASN A 421 -10.87 -19.78 -31.77
N THR A 422 -9.66 -19.30 -31.54
CA THR A 422 -8.57 -19.38 -32.54
C THR A 422 -7.33 -19.83 -31.80
N LYS A 423 -6.97 -21.10 -32.00
CA LYS A 423 -5.68 -21.67 -31.60
C LYS A 423 -4.55 -20.79 -32.16
N PRO A 424 -3.55 -20.40 -31.37
CA PRO A 424 -2.26 -20.03 -31.91
C PRO A 424 -1.30 -21.21 -31.84
N ASP A 425 -0.55 -21.36 -32.92
CA ASP A 425 0.46 -22.37 -33.17
C ASP A 425 1.57 -22.39 -32.11
N ILE A 426 1.99 -23.62 -31.79
CA ILE A 426 3.15 -23.95 -30.98
C ILE A 426 4.41 -23.67 -31.79
N LEU A 427 5.32 -22.87 -31.26
CA LEU A 427 6.73 -22.88 -31.65
C LEU A 427 7.58 -23.03 -30.39
N LEU A 428 8.08 -24.25 -30.22
CA LEU A 428 9.10 -24.65 -29.25
C LEU A 428 10.49 -24.21 -29.77
N ALA A 429 11.25 -23.56 -28.90
CA ALA A 429 12.71 -23.69 -28.79
C ALA A 429 13.10 -23.46 -27.33
#